data_AF-A0A6I6CB40-F1
#
_entry.id   AF-A0A6I6CB40-F1
#
_cell.length_a   1.000
_cell.length_b   1.000
_cell.length_c   1.000
_cell.angle_alpha   90.00
_cell.angle_beta   90.00
_cell.angle_gamma   90.00
#
_symmetry.space_group_name_H-M   'P 1'
#
loop_
_entity.id
_entity.type
_entity.pdbx_description
1 polymer ?
#
loop_
_entity_poly.entity_id
_entity_poly.type
_entity_poly.pdbx_seq_one_letter_code
_entity_poly.pdbx_strand_id
1 'polypeptide(L)'
;MKKIIFEIVFITIMTFLYYIYSSWLDNSKDTDSTLYEIFSPFKLIILGSIFTIVYGAIKTILFYNLKNLSEYKKNLRNNILFEFESTLDYLDSLKNSLIEKNMNKIKWYVKYYSNIKYRPIYLNLLIDELASRMLSEHDYGDLVQSCNLAIESIKEIFQKEKDRLGYKKSENLFELKRVNEYYNKNSWIVIKFYMTLFNKDIHSDEYEVNKWKITSLYILRFSYFLYPAFFISLILFISIGAGLYSQDIVLSRYFYASFAFCVFLVASSLYLSNLIYNARKRHIRIFWPHLMIYLGFIFLIFLDIFLNIIFSPILKSSTEWYESDLITFLCYLVYIVLSTMLLSFVFSSILELFEYRTFSVLNLIFNIIIPICLFIISFTLNYFSAKNIETNKLYLINFSVIFVYWLFLMVSSRFIVK
;
A
#
# COMPACT_ATOMS: atom_id res chain seq x y z
N MET A 1 -1.04 -6.48 1.81
CA MET A 1 -0.17 -5.78 0.84
C MET A 1 0.24 -6.68 -0.33
N LYS A 2 0.58 -7.94 -0.09
CA LYS A 2 0.93 -8.95 -1.12
C LYS A 2 0.00 -9.03 -2.34
N LYS A 3 -1.32 -9.01 -2.14
CA LYS A 3 -2.30 -9.03 -3.26
C LYS A 3 -2.07 -7.90 -4.28
N ILE A 4 -1.84 -6.67 -3.81
CA ILE A 4 -1.60 -5.51 -4.68
C ILE A 4 -0.27 -5.66 -5.41
N ILE A 5 0.77 -6.19 -4.73
CA ILE A 5 2.06 -6.49 -5.34
C ILE A 5 1.87 -7.47 -6.52
N PHE A 6 1.15 -8.57 -6.31
CA PHE A 6 0.83 -9.52 -7.38
C PHE A 6 0.04 -8.88 -8.52
N GLU A 7 -0.95 -8.05 -8.24
CA GLU A 7 -1.73 -7.35 -9.27
C GLU A 7 -0.83 -6.44 -10.14
N ILE A 8 0.07 -5.68 -9.51
CA ILE A 8 1.02 -4.80 -10.23
C ILE A 8 2.00 -5.62 -11.08
N VAL A 9 2.61 -6.65 -10.50
CA VAL A 9 3.55 -7.53 -11.22
C VAL A 9 2.83 -8.20 -12.40
N PHE A 10 1.60 -8.65 -12.21
CA PHE A 10 0.84 -9.37 -13.24
C PHE A 10 0.49 -8.46 -14.41
N ILE A 11 -0.01 -7.25 -14.11
CA ILE A 11 -0.28 -6.23 -15.13
C ILE A 11 0.99 -5.89 -15.92
N THR A 12 2.12 -5.75 -15.22
CA THR A 12 3.41 -5.41 -15.83
C THR A 12 3.89 -6.53 -16.77
N ILE A 13 3.86 -7.78 -16.32
CA ILE A 13 4.24 -8.95 -17.12
C ILE A 13 3.32 -9.12 -18.32
N MET A 14 2.00 -9.00 -18.15
CA MET A 14 1.04 -9.14 -19.25
C MET A 14 1.20 -8.04 -20.29
N THR A 15 1.41 -6.80 -19.86
CA THR A 15 1.67 -5.66 -20.76
C THR A 15 2.95 -5.88 -21.55
N PHE A 16 4.01 -6.35 -20.88
CA PHE A 16 5.28 -6.68 -21.53
C PHE A 16 5.14 -7.80 -22.56
N LEU A 17 4.46 -8.90 -22.21
CA LEU A 17 4.20 -10.02 -23.12
C LEU A 17 3.40 -9.58 -24.35
N TYR A 18 2.46 -8.64 -24.20
CA TYR A 18 1.74 -8.06 -25.34
C TYR A 18 2.66 -7.32 -26.30
N TYR A 19 3.59 -6.50 -25.81
CA TYR A 19 4.53 -5.79 -26.68
C TYR A 19 5.53 -6.73 -27.35
N ILE A 20 6.03 -7.76 -26.65
CA ILE A 20 6.86 -8.81 -27.27
C ILE A 20 6.07 -9.53 -28.37
N TYR A 21 4.86 -9.97 -28.05
CA TYR A 21 4.01 -10.69 -28.99
C TYR A 21 3.70 -9.86 -30.23
N SER A 22 3.39 -8.57 -30.03
CA SER A 22 3.19 -7.61 -31.11
C SER A 22 4.43 -7.50 -31.98
N SER A 23 5.61 -7.32 -31.40
CA SER A 23 6.84 -7.15 -32.17
C SER A 23 7.22 -8.40 -32.96
N TRP A 24 7.07 -9.59 -32.34
CA TRP A 24 7.29 -10.87 -33.02
C TRP A 24 6.35 -11.04 -34.21
N LEU A 25 5.07 -10.70 -34.04
CA LEU A 25 4.07 -10.77 -35.09
C LEU A 25 4.33 -9.74 -36.20
N ASP A 26 4.68 -8.51 -35.84
CA ASP A 26 4.96 -7.46 -36.83
C ASP A 26 6.22 -7.82 -37.66
N ASN A 27 7.19 -8.54 -37.08
CA ASN A 27 8.33 -9.12 -37.82
C ASN A 27 7.95 -10.33 -38.71
N SER A 28 6.93 -11.10 -38.32
CA SER A 28 6.42 -12.20 -39.16
C SER A 28 5.65 -11.70 -40.38
N LYS A 29 5.17 -10.45 -40.38
CA LYS A 29 4.55 -9.82 -41.54
C LYS A 29 5.44 -9.85 -42.80
N ASP A 30 6.73 -9.64 -42.61
CA ASP A 30 7.71 -9.54 -43.70
C ASP A 30 8.38 -10.89 -44.03
N THR A 31 8.24 -11.90 -43.15
CA THR A 31 8.90 -13.21 -43.28
C THR A 31 7.94 -14.39 -43.53
N ASP A 32 6.69 -14.32 -43.03
CA ASP A 32 5.67 -15.37 -43.18
C ASP A 32 4.23 -14.81 -43.04
N SER A 33 3.64 -14.42 -44.18
CA SER A 33 2.31 -13.76 -44.24
C SER A 33 1.16 -14.59 -43.64
N THR A 34 1.21 -15.92 -43.75
CA THR A 34 0.22 -16.83 -43.17
C THR A 34 0.26 -16.87 -41.64
N LEU A 35 1.45 -16.81 -41.03
CA LEU A 35 1.58 -16.71 -39.58
C LEU A 35 1.02 -15.38 -39.08
N TYR A 36 1.29 -14.29 -39.79
CA TYR A 36 0.74 -12.97 -39.47
C TYR A 36 -0.79 -12.97 -39.46
N GLU A 37 -1.43 -13.51 -40.51
CA GLU A 37 -2.89 -13.54 -40.64
C GLU A 37 -3.58 -14.37 -39.55
N ILE A 38 -3.00 -15.52 -39.18
CA ILE A 38 -3.57 -16.40 -38.15
C ILE A 38 -3.45 -15.79 -36.76
N PHE A 39 -2.32 -15.16 -36.45
CA PHE A 39 -2.01 -14.70 -35.09
C PHE A 39 -2.41 -13.24 -34.82
N SER A 40 -2.59 -12.41 -35.85
CA SER A 40 -3.00 -11.00 -35.70
C SER A 40 -4.29 -10.80 -34.87
N PRO A 41 -5.37 -11.61 -35.04
CA PRO A 41 -6.58 -11.48 -34.21
C PRO A 41 -6.34 -11.68 -32.71
N PHE A 42 -5.35 -12.50 -32.31
CA PHE A 42 -5.03 -12.73 -30.90
C PHE A 42 -4.40 -11.51 -30.23
N LYS A 43 -3.76 -10.61 -30.98
CA LYS A 43 -3.24 -9.32 -30.46
C LYS A 43 -4.36 -8.52 -29.80
N LEU A 44 -5.54 -8.46 -30.42
CA LEU A 44 -6.71 -7.77 -29.87
C LEU A 44 -7.31 -8.48 -28.64
N ILE A 45 -7.32 -9.81 -28.63
CA ILE A 45 -7.80 -10.60 -27.48
C ILE A 45 -6.89 -10.39 -26.26
N ILE A 46 -5.57 -10.42 -26.45
CA ILE A 46 -4.59 -10.18 -25.39
C ILE A 46 -4.75 -8.74 -24.87
N LEU A 47 -4.85 -7.77 -25.77
CA LEU A 47 -5.05 -6.36 -25.41
C LEU A 47 -6.35 -6.15 -24.60
N GLY A 48 -7.47 -6.74 -25.06
CA GLY A 48 -8.75 -6.69 -24.34
C GLY A 48 -8.69 -7.33 -22.95
N SER A 49 -7.94 -8.43 -22.81
CA SER A 49 -7.69 -9.08 -21.52
C SER A 49 -6.91 -8.16 -20.59
N ILE A 50 -5.83 -7.54 -21.07
CA ILE A 50 -5.02 -6.56 -20.31
C ILE A 50 -5.89 -5.39 -19.87
N PHE A 51 -6.68 -4.80 -20.77
CA PHE A 51 -7.56 -3.69 -20.42
C PHE A 51 -8.59 -4.08 -19.35
N THR A 52 -9.15 -5.28 -19.41
CA THR A 52 -10.11 -5.77 -18.41
C THR A 52 -9.44 -5.90 -17.03
N ILE A 53 -8.23 -6.45 -16.98
CA ILE A 53 -7.45 -6.62 -15.75
C ILE A 53 -7.04 -5.24 -15.18
N VAL A 54 -6.48 -4.37 -16.02
CA VAL A 54 -6.08 -3.01 -15.66
C VAL A 54 -7.27 -2.20 -15.16
N TYR A 55 -8.41 -2.28 -15.85
CA TYR A 55 -9.65 -1.64 -15.39
C TYR A 55 -10.09 -2.17 -14.02
N GLY A 56 -10.06 -3.49 -13.82
CA GLY A 56 -10.36 -4.11 -12.52
C GLY A 56 -9.43 -3.64 -11.40
N ALA A 57 -8.14 -3.56 -11.67
CA ALA A 57 -7.14 -3.07 -10.71
C ALA A 57 -7.30 -1.58 -10.41
N ILE A 58 -7.47 -0.73 -11.43
CA ILE A 58 -7.75 0.70 -11.28
C ILE A 58 -9.03 0.91 -10.46
N LYS A 59 -10.11 0.16 -10.74
CA LYS A 59 -11.36 0.20 -9.98
C LYS A 59 -11.16 -0.17 -8.51
N THR A 60 -10.29 -1.12 -8.22
CA THR A 60 -10.03 -1.57 -6.85
C THR A 60 -9.09 -0.62 -6.09
N ILE A 61 -8.08 -0.07 -6.77
CA ILE A 61 -7.01 0.73 -6.14
C ILE A 61 -7.39 2.21 -6.08
N LEU A 62 -7.82 2.81 -7.19
CA LEU A 62 -8.07 4.26 -7.30
C LEU A 62 -9.50 4.63 -6.91
N PHE A 63 -10.48 3.79 -7.23
CA PHE A 63 -11.89 4.09 -6.99
C PHE A 63 -12.44 3.60 -5.64
N TYR A 64 -11.63 2.96 -4.79
CA TYR A 64 -12.07 2.55 -3.44
C TYR A 64 -12.55 3.74 -2.60
N ASN A 65 -11.79 4.85 -2.59
CA ASN A 65 -12.15 6.05 -1.85
C ASN A 65 -13.41 6.72 -2.44
N LEU A 66 -13.58 6.69 -3.77
CA LEU A 66 -14.76 7.24 -4.44
C LEU A 66 -16.01 6.39 -4.19
N LYS A 67 -15.86 5.06 -4.17
CA LYS A 67 -16.92 4.13 -3.76
C LYS A 67 -17.36 4.41 -2.32
N ASN A 68 -16.42 4.48 -1.38
CA ASN A 68 -16.73 4.76 0.02
C ASN A 68 -17.36 6.14 0.21
N LEU A 69 -16.96 7.14 -0.58
CA LEU A 69 -17.58 8.46 -0.56
C LEU A 69 -19.02 8.43 -1.10
N SER A 70 -19.28 7.68 -2.17
CA SER A 70 -20.63 7.49 -2.69
C SER A 70 -21.54 6.75 -1.69
N GLU A 71 -20.99 5.76 -0.99
CA GLU A 71 -21.71 4.98 0.02
C GLU A 71 -22.00 5.82 1.27
N TYR A 72 -21.02 6.59 1.74
CA TYR A 72 -21.19 7.57 2.81
C TYR A 72 -22.29 8.59 2.44
N LYS A 73 -22.28 9.14 1.22
CA LYS A 73 -23.34 10.05 0.74
C LYS A 73 -24.73 9.42 0.72
N LYS A 74 -24.82 8.14 0.33
CA LYS A 74 -26.08 7.39 0.34
C LYS A 74 -26.58 7.19 1.77
N ASN A 75 -25.69 6.86 2.70
CA ASN A 75 -26.02 6.64 4.11
C ASN A 75 -26.39 7.95 4.83
N LEU A 76 -25.79 9.08 4.46
CA LEU A 76 -26.16 10.41 4.99
C LEU A 76 -27.64 10.77 4.74
N ARG A 77 -28.21 10.35 3.61
CA ARG A 77 -29.63 10.60 3.29
C ARG A 77 -30.60 9.82 4.20
N ASN A 78 -30.14 8.75 4.83
CA ASN A 78 -30.96 7.88 5.65
C ASN A 78 -30.69 8.16 7.13
N ASN A 79 -31.52 8.99 7.79
CA ASN A 79 -31.65 9.09 9.25
C ASN A 79 -30.33 8.99 10.06
N ILE A 80 -29.20 9.49 9.53
CA ILE A 80 -27.89 9.09 10.05
C ILE A 80 -27.69 9.59 11.49
N LEU A 81 -28.27 10.74 11.82
CA LEU A 81 -28.26 11.31 13.17
C LEU A 81 -28.95 10.40 14.19
N PHE A 82 -30.07 9.76 13.82
CA PHE A 82 -30.74 8.79 14.68
C PHE A 82 -29.90 7.52 14.87
N GLU A 83 -29.17 7.10 13.84
CA GLU A 83 -28.25 5.96 13.94
C GLU A 83 -27.04 6.29 14.84
N PHE A 84 -26.55 7.54 14.84
CA PHE A 84 -25.52 7.99 15.79
C PHE A 84 -26.02 7.90 17.23
N GLU A 85 -27.21 8.41 17.52
CA GLU A 85 -27.83 8.37 18.84
C GLU A 85 -28.02 6.92 19.31
N SER A 86 -28.58 6.05 18.46
CA SER A 86 -28.74 4.62 18.78
C SER A 86 -27.41 3.92 19.07
N THR A 87 -26.34 4.24 18.33
CA THR A 87 -25.01 3.68 18.61
C THR A 87 -24.41 4.21 19.91
N LEU A 88 -24.67 5.47 20.27
CA LEU A 88 -24.22 6.05 21.54
C LEU A 88 -24.92 5.38 22.73
N ASP A 89 -26.24 5.22 22.66
CA ASP A 89 -27.03 4.55 23.71
C ASP A 89 -26.57 3.10 23.92
N TYR A 90 -26.29 2.40 22.81
CA TYR A 90 -25.72 1.06 22.82
C TYR A 90 -24.36 1.02 23.52
N LEU A 91 -23.44 1.93 23.17
CA LEU A 91 -22.10 1.98 23.75
C LEU A 91 -22.10 2.36 25.22
N ASP A 92 -22.92 3.32 25.63
CA ASP A 92 -23.06 3.69 27.05
C ASP A 92 -23.59 2.50 27.87
N SER A 93 -24.54 1.74 27.32
CA SER A 93 -25.09 0.54 27.97
C SER A 93 -24.09 -0.63 28.02
N LEU A 94 -23.31 -0.84 26.96
CA LEU A 94 -22.23 -1.82 26.91
C LEU A 94 -21.13 -1.46 27.94
N LYS A 95 -20.71 -0.20 27.99
CA LYS A 95 -19.75 0.31 28.96
C LYS A 95 -20.20 0.06 30.40
N ASN A 96 -21.45 0.39 30.72
CA ASN A 96 -21.98 0.16 32.07
C ASN A 96 -21.95 -1.34 32.42
N SER A 97 -22.26 -2.21 31.45
CA SER A 97 -22.20 -3.66 31.64
C SER A 97 -20.77 -4.18 31.83
N LEU A 98 -19.77 -3.56 31.19
CA LEU A 98 -18.35 -3.86 31.40
C LEU A 98 -17.88 -3.44 32.79
N ILE A 99 -18.31 -2.27 33.27
CA ILE A 99 -18.00 -1.78 34.63
C ILE A 99 -18.64 -2.68 35.69
N GLU A 100 -19.90 -3.09 35.47
CA GLU A 100 -20.63 -4.04 36.32
C GLU A 100 -20.07 -5.47 36.24
N LYS A 101 -19.15 -5.77 35.31
CA LYS A 101 -18.64 -7.12 34.99
C LYS A 101 -19.75 -8.15 34.74
N ASN A 102 -20.88 -7.71 34.17
CA ASN A 102 -22.03 -8.58 33.94
C ASN A 102 -21.90 -9.32 32.59
N MET A 103 -21.30 -10.50 32.63
CA MET A 103 -20.99 -11.30 31.44
C MET A 103 -22.22 -11.62 30.55
N ASN A 104 -23.38 -11.86 31.15
CA ASN A 104 -24.60 -12.16 30.39
C ASN A 104 -25.11 -10.95 29.61
N LYS A 105 -25.09 -9.77 30.22
CA LYS A 105 -25.40 -8.52 29.53
C LYS A 105 -24.39 -8.26 28.41
N ILE A 106 -23.09 -8.44 28.68
CA ILE A 106 -22.03 -8.24 27.69
C ILE A 106 -22.24 -9.15 26.47
N LYS A 107 -22.52 -10.46 26.66
CA LYS A 107 -22.86 -11.39 25.57
C LYS A 107 -24.05 -10.92 24.75
N TRP A 108 -25.08 -10.40 25.41
CA TRP A 108 -26.24 -9.84 24.74
C TRP A 108 -25.87 -8.64 23.86
N TYR A 109 -25.07 -7.70 24.37
CA TYR A 109 -24.62 -6.54 23.59
C TYR A 109 -23.75 -6.92 22.39
N VAL A 110 -22.88 -7.94 22.52
CA VAL A 110 -22.10 -8.47 21.39
C VAL A 110 -23.03 -9.01 20.30
N LYS A 111 -24.05 -9.79 20.68
CA LYS A 111 -25.03 -10.31 19.71
C LYS A 111 -25.85 -9.18 19.08
N TYR A 112 -26.28 -8.21 19.90
CA TYR A 112 -27.07 -7.05 19.47
C TYR A 112 -26.31 -6.12 18.53
N TYR A 113 -24.97 -6.17 18.53
CA TYR A 113 -24.15 -5.38 17.60
C TYR A 113 -24.55 -5.56 16.13
N SER A 114 -25.03 -6.75 15.77
CA SER A 114 -25.56 -7.06 14.43
C SER A 114 -26.77 -6.21 14.00
N ASN A 115 -27.41 -5.49 14.92
CA ASN A 115 -28.55 -4.59 14.66
C ASN A 115 -28.14 -3.11 14.55
N ILE A 116 -26.96 -2.72 15.00
CA ILE A 116 -26.47 -1.33 14.93
C ILE A 116 -26.19 -0.98 13.46
N LYS A 117 -26.64 0.14 12.90
CA LYS A 117 -26.31 0.46 11.50
C LYS A 117 -25.03 1.27 11.37
N TYR A 118 -24.78 2.21 12.27
CA TYR A 118 -23.54 2.99 12.28
C TYR A 118 -22.39 2.20 12.92
N ARG A 119 -21.59 1.51 12.08
CA ARG A 119 -20.47 0.64 12.48
C ARG A 119 -19.11 1.11 11.93
N PRO A 120 -18.53 2.18 12.49
CA PRO A 120 -17.19 2.60 12.10
C PRO A 120 -16.15 1.52 12.47
N ILE A 121 -15.00 1.51 11.79
CA ILE A 121 -13.99 0.45 11.96
C ILE A 121 -13.54 0.25 13.41
N TYR A 122 -13.32 1.31 14.17
CA TYR A 122 -12.89 1.20 15.56
C TYR A 122 -13.94 0.51 16.46
N LEU A 123 -15.22 0.60 16.11
CA LEU A 123 -16.29 -0.10 16.82
C LEU A 123 -16.29 -1.60 16.49
N ASN A 124 -16.08 -1.98 15.22
CA ASN A 124 -15.89 -3.39 14.86
C ASN A 124 -14.71 -3.99 15.63
N LEU A 125 -13.58 -3.29 15.68
CA LEU A 125 -12.39 -3.73 16.40
C LEU A 125 -12.64 -3.91 17.91
N LEU A 126 -13.42 -3.02 18.53
CA LEU A 126 -13.81 -3.15 19.94
C LEU A 126 -14.61 -4.42 20.19
N ILE A 127 -15.59 -4.70 19.33
CA ILE A 127 -16.47 -5.87 19.49
C ILE A 127 -15.73 -7.16 19.20
N ASP A 128 -14.86 -7.19 18.19
CA ASP A 128 -14.03 -8.35 17.85
C ASP A 128 -13.07 -8.68 19.01
N GLU A 129 -12.40 -7.67 19.58
CA GLU A 129 -11.51 -7.86 20.74
C GLU A 129 -12.29 -8.35 21.96
N LEU A 130 -13.44 -7.73 22.24
CA LEU A 130 -14.30 -8.10 23.35
C LEU A 130 -14.81 -9.53 23.20
N ALA A 131 -15.26 -9.93 22.02
CA ALA A 131 -15.66 -11.32 21.73
C ALA A 131 -14.50 -12.30 21.89
N SER A 132 -13.30 -11.96 21.40
CA SER A 132 -12.10 -12.78 21.54
C SER A 132 -11.73 -13.01 23.01
N ARG A 133 -11.64 -11.93 23.81
CA ARG A 133 -11.31 -12.01 25.23
C ARG A 133 -12.37 -12.74 26.06
N MET A 134 -13.65 -12.60 25.67
CA MET A 134 -14.73 -13.36 26.30
C MET A 134 -14.64 -14.86 26.04
N LEU A 135 -14.16 -15.27 24.86
CA LEU A 135 -13.95 -16.68 24.52
C LEU A 135 -12.69 -17.25 25.16
N SER A 136 -11.65 -16.44 25.36
CA SER A 136 -10.39 -16.84 26.00
C SER A 136 -10.35 -16.60 27.53
N GLU A 137 -11.47 -16.17 28.13
CA GLU A 137 -11.59 -15.86 29.57
C GLU A 137 -10.55 -14.85 30.10
N HIS A 138 -10.09 -13.94 29.23
CA HIS A 138 -9.15 -12.87 29.60
C HIS A 138 -9.87 -11.67 30.23
N ASP A 139 -9.14 -10.87 31.01
CA ASP A 139 -9.66 -9.62 31.59
C ASP A 139 -10.04 -8.62 30.49
N TYR A 140 -11.23 -8.05 30.60
CA TYR A 140 -11.82 -7.07 29.69
C TYR A 140 -12.06 -5.71 30.35
N GLY A 141 -11.60 -5.50 31.59
CA GLY A 141 -11.83 -4.25 32.33
C GLY A 141 -11.13 -3.02 31.74
N ASP A 142 -10.03 -3.21 31.01
CA ASP A 142 -9.33 -2.17 30.25
C ASP A 142 -10.11 -1.69 29.01
N LEU A 143 -11.00 -2.52 28.46
CA LEU A 143 -11.88 -2.15 27.33
C LEU A 143 -12.86 -1.02 27.67
N VAL A 144 -13.07 -0.71 28.95
CA VAL A 144 -13.85 0.47 29.38
C VAL A 144 -13.23 1.78 28.85
N GLN A 145 -11.90 1.89 28.84
CA GLN A 145 -11.22 3.07 28.29
C GLN A 145 -11.41 3.15 26.77
N SER A 146 -11.33 2.02 26.08
CA SER A 146 -11.59 1.91 24.65
C SER A 146 -13.05 2.25 24.29
N CYS A 147 -14.02 1.86 25.15
CA CYS A 147 -15.42 2.27 25.02
C CYS A 147 -15.59 3.79 25.16
N ASN A 148 -14.98 4.40 26.18
CA ASN A 148 -15.03 5.86 26.37
C ASN A 148 -14.47 6.60 25.15
N LEU A 149 -13.35 6.14 24.60
CA LEU A 149 -12.77 6.74 23.40
C LEU A 149 -13.70 6.61 22.19
N ALA A 150 -14.34 5.46 22.00
CA ALA A 150 -15.32 5.26 20.94
C ALA A 150 -16.52 6.21 21.11
N ILE A 151 -17.06 6.33 22.33
CA ILE A 151 -18.16 7.25 22.66
C ILE A 151 -17.79 8.70 22.35
N GLU A 152 -16.63 9.17 22.84
CA GLU A 152 -16.15 10.53 22.59
C GLU A 152 -15.96 10.81 21.10
N SER A 153 -15.38 9.86 20.37
CA SER A 153 -15.15 9.98 18.94
C SER A 153 -16.46 10.06 18.16
N ILE A 154 -17.45 9.23 18.52
CA ILE A 154 -18.78 9.25 17.90
C ILE A 154 -19.51 10.55 18.24
N LYS A 155 -19.42 11.05 19.48
CA LYS A 155 -20.00 12.35 19.89
C LYS A 155 -19.38 13.52 19.11
N GLU A 156 -18.06 13.53 18.92
CA GLU A 156 -17.38 14.56 18.12
C GLU A 156 -17.84 14.53 16.66
N ILE A 157 -17.95 13.34 16.06
CA ILE A 157 -18.43 13.17 14.68
C ILE A 157 -19.89 13.61 14.56
N PHE A 158 -20.74 13.17 15.49
CA PHE A 158 -22.16 13.51 15.55
C PHE A 158 -22.37 15.03 15.61
N GLN A 159 -21.62 15.72 16.46
CA GLN A 159 -21.70 17.17 16.58
C GLN A 159 -21.30 17.88 15.28
N LYS A 160 -20.24 17.41 14.61
CA LYS A 160 -19.80 17.94 13.31
C LYS A 160 -20.84 17.74 12.20
N GLU A 161 -21.52 16.59 12.18
CA GLU A 161 -22.62 16.32 11.24
C GLU A 161 -23.83 17.23 11.52
N LYS A 162 -24.17 17.42 12.80
CA LYS A 162 -25.24 18.32 13.23
C LYS A 162 -24.94 19.77 12.82
N ASP A 163 -23.71 20.23 13.04
CA ASP A 163 -23.28 21.58 12.66
C ASP A 163 -23.28 21.79 11.14
N ARG A 164 -22.92 20.76 10.35
CA ARG A 164 -23.03 20.81 8.88
C ARG A 164 -24.48 20.97 8.43
N LEU A 165 -25.40 20.18 8.99
CA LEU A 165 -26.83 20.25 8.66
C LEU A 165 -27.47 21.57 9.12
N GLY A 166 -26.95 22.15 10.20
CA GLY A 166 -27.33 23.47 10.70
C GLY A 166 -26.70 24.66 9.96
N TYR A 167 -26.11 24.47 8.77
CA TYR A 167 -25.46 25.50 7.94
C TYR A 167 -24.32 26.28 8.61
N LYS A 168 -23.69 25.75 9.68
CA LYS A 168 -22.45 26.34 10.23
C LYS A 168 -21.26 25.96 9.35
N LYS A 169 -20.22 26.82 9.30
CA LYS A 169 -18.98 26.65 8.52
C LYS A 169 -18.51 25.19 8.52
N SER A 170 -18.70 24.49 7.41
CA SER A 170 -18.23 23.12 7.25
C SER A 170 -16.72 23.12 7.02
N GLU A 171 -16.00 22.18 7.65
CA GLU A 171 -14.57 22.00 7.40
C GLU A 171 -14.27 21.75 5.91
N ASN A 172 -13.13 22.23 5.41
CA ASN A 172 -12.65 21.86 4.07
C ASN A 172 -12.52 20.32 3.96
N LEU A 173 -12.96 19.79 2.81
CA LEU A 173 -12.97 18.36 2.48
C LEU A 173 -13.72 17.52 3.53
N PHE A 174 -14.80 18.06 4.11
CA PHE A 174 -15.59 17.42 5.16
C PHE A 174 -15.90 15.94 4.85
N GLU A 175 -16.49 15.67 3.69
CA GLU A 175 -16.91 14.32 3.29
C GLU A 175 -15.74 13.34 3.24
N LEU A 176 -14.60 13.74 2.65
CA LEU A 176 -13.40 12.89 2.58
C LEU A 176 -12.86 12.59 3.99
N LYS A 177 -12.90 13.56 4.91
CA LYS A 177 -12.48 13.34 6.30
C LYS A 177 -13.41 12.36 7.00
N ARG A 178 -14.73 12.47 6.82
CA ARG A 178 -15.72 11.57 7.42
C ARG A 178 -15.59 10.15 6.88
N VAL A 179 -15.42 10.01 5.56
CA VAL A 179 -15.15 8.72 4.90
C VAL A 179 -13.91 8.07 5.49
N ASN A 180 -12.83 8.83 5.66
CA ASN A 180 -11.59 8.33 6.25
C ASN A 180 -11.79 7.88 7.70
N GLU A 181 -12.54 8.63 8.51
CA GLU A 181 -12.80 8.28 9.91
C GLU A 181 -13.72 7.05 10.07
N TYR A 182 -14.65 6.85 9.14
CA TYR A 182 -15.61 5.75 9.18
C TYR A 182 -15.06 4.45 8.58
N TYR A 183 -14.44 4.52 7.39
CA TYR A 183 -14.07 3.37 6.57
C TYR A 183 -12.58 3.03 6.52
N ASN A 184 -11.67 3.89 7.01
CA ASN A 184 -10.23 3.60 6.88
C ASN A 184 -9.60 3.14 8.20
N LYS A 185 -8.85 2.04 8.12
CA LYS A 185 -8.09 1.46 9.25
C LYS A 185 -6.95 2.35 9.74
N ASN A 186 -6.44 3.25 8.88
CA ASN A 186 -5.35 4.17 9.21
C ASN A 186 -5.84 5.56 9.70
N SER A 187 -7.14 5.68 10.03
CA SER A 187 -7.69 6.92 10.57
C SER A 187 -7.07 7.24 11.94
N TRP A 188 -6.98 8.53 12.28
CA TRP A 188 -6.41 8.94 13.57
C TRP A 188 -7.20 8.40 14.77
N ILE A 189 -8.50 8.14 14.60
CA ILE A 189 -9.37 7.58 15.64
C ILE A 189 -8.99 6.11 15.87
N VAL A 190 -8.82 5.33 14.81
CA VAL A 190 -8.42 3.91 14.91
C VAL A 190 -7.02 3.78 15.52
N ILE A 191 -6.09 4.67 15.16
CA ILE A 191 -4.76 4.72 15.77
C ILE A 191 -4.86 4.99 17.28
N LYS A 192 -5.64 6.01 17.69
CA LYS A 192 -5.85 6.34 19.12
C LYS A 192 -6.51 5.17 19.85
N PHE A 193 -7.41 4.46 19.20
CA PHE A 193 -8.07 3.26 19.73
C PHE A 193 -7.09 2.10 19.98
N TYR A 194 -6.17 1.82 19.05
CA TYR A 194 -5.13 0.80 19.28
C TYR A 194 -4.16 1.18 20.40
N MET A 195 -3.95 2.48 20.66
CA MET A 195 -3.16 2.92 21.80
C MET A 195 -3.84 2.64 23.15
N THR A 196 -5.16 2.70 23.22
CA THR A 196 -5.89 2.46 24.47
C THR A 196 -6.08 0.99 24.78
N LEU A 197 -6.15 0.14 23.75
CA LEU A 197 -6.43 -1.30 23.87
C LEU A 197 -5.43 -2.13 24.68
N PHE A 198 -4.16 -1.70 24.80
CA PHE A 198 -3.09 -2.48 25.42
C PHE A 198 -2.24 -1.65 26.40
N ASN A 199 -2.87 -0.68 27.09
CA ASN A 199 -2.15 0.28 27.93
C ASN A 199 -1.81 -0.24 29.34
N LYS A 200 -2.17 -1.48 29.68
CA LYS A 200 -2.08 -2.00 31.06
C LYS A 200 -0.67 -2.44 31.47
N ASP A 201 0.11 -3.04 30.55
CA ASP A 201 1.48 -3.51 30.85
C ASP A 201 2.50 -3.04 29.79
N ILE A 202 3.25 -1.99 30.14
CA ILE A 202 4.27 -1.32 29.29
C ILE A 202 5.44 -2.25 28.92
N HIS A 203 5.59 -3.37 29.62
CA HIS A 203 6.66 -4.36 29.41
C HIS A 203 6.16 -5.71 28.87
N SER A 204 4.88 -5.84 28.55
CA SER A 204 4.34 -7.08 27.96
C SER A 204 4.78 -7.24 26.50
N ASP A 205 4.94 -8.49 26.07
CA ASP A 205 5.18 -8.82 24.66
C ASP A 205 4.05 -8.32 23.74
N GLU A 206 2.80 -8.30 24.24
CA GLU A 206 1.64 -7.77 23.54
C GLU A 206 1.77 -6.26 23.28
N TYR A 207 2.37 -5.52 24.21
CA TYR A 207 2.62 -4.10 24.06
C TYR A 207 3.64 -3.81 22.95
N GLU A 208 4.71 -4.58 22.84
CA GLU A 208 5.69 -4.45 21.74
C GLU A 208 5.07 -4.76 20.38
N VAL A 209 4.30 -5.85 20.25
CA VAL A 209 3.58 -6.18 19.01
C VAL A 209 2.61 -5.06 18.63
N ASN A 210 1.92 -4.48 19.61
CA ASN A 210 1.02 -3.36 19.37
C ASN A 210 1.76 -2.09 18.90
N LYS A 211 3.01 -1.84 19.34
CA LYS A 211 3.83 -0.73 18.81
C LYS A 211 4.11 -0.87 17.32
N TRP A 212 4.45 -2.07 16.86
CA TRP A 212 4.67 -2.36 15.45
C TRP A 212 3.42 -2.12 14.62
N LYS A 213 2.27 -2.58 15.13
CA LYS A 213 0.95 -2.38 14.49
C LYS A 213 0.52 -0.92 14.46
N ILE A 214 0.66 -0.18 15.56
CA ILE A 214 0.36 1.26 15.59
C ILE A 214 1.28 2.01 14.62
N THR A 215 2.56 1.63 14.56
CA THR A 215 3.52 2.26 13.66
C THR A 215 3.21 1.96 12.19
N SER A 216 2.78 0.74 11.86
CA SER A 216 2.37 0.39 10.50
C SER A 216 1.16 1.22 10.06
N LEU A 217 0.21 1.50 10.95
CA LEU A 217 -0.92 2.39 10.68
C LEU A 217 -0.48 3.84 10.39
N TYR A 218 0.57 4.35 11.04
CA TYR A 218 1.16 5.65 10.66
C TYR A 218 1.71 5.62 9.25
N ILE A 219 2.52 4.59 8.95
CA ILE A 219 3.22 4.45 7.68
C ILE A 219 2.26 4.23 6.52
N LEU A 220 1.13 3.55 6.72
CA LEU A 220 0.10 3.45 5.68
C LEU A 220 -0.38 4.81 5.17
N ARG A 221 -0.29 5.86 6.00
CA ARG A 221 -0.63 7.24 5.61
C ARG A 221 0.46 7.92 4.78
N PHE A 222 1.68 7.38 4.74
CA PHE A 222 2.76 7.87 3.87
C PHE A 222 2.33 7.90 2.40
N SER A 223 1.52 6.92 1.98
CA SER A 223 0.95 6.84 0.63
C SER A 223 0.17 8.11 0.21
N TYR A 224 -0.48 8.81 1.13
CA TYR A 224 -1.18 10.06 0.85
C TYR A 224 -0.24 11.22 0.50
N PHE A 225 1.02 11.14 0.92
CA PHE A 225 2.04 12.17 0.67
C PHE A 225 2.86 11.89 -0.58
N LEU A 226 2.83 10.67 -1.12
CA LEU A 226 3.51 10.32 -2.37
C LEU A 226 2.95 11.09 -3.57
N TYR A 227 1.63 11.24 -3.69
CA TYR A 227 1.00 11.99 -4.78
C TYR A 227 1.42 13.47 -4.83
N PRO A 228 1.23 14.27 -3.76
CA PRO A 228 1.66 15.67 -3.78
C PRO A 228 3.19 15.78 -3.92
N ALA A 229 3.97 14.89 -3.30
CA ALA A 229 5.42 14.88 -3.48
C ALA A 229 5.83 14.65 -4.93
N PHE A 230 5.18 13.72 -5.63
CA PHE A 230 5.43 13.48 -7.05
C PHE A 230 5.21 14.73 -7.89
N PHE A 231 4.08 15.44 -7.72
CA PHE A 231 3.80 16.66 -8.47
C PHE A 231 4.75 17.80 -8.12
N ILE A 232 5.08 17.98 -6.83
CA ILE A 232 6.04 19.00 -6.39
C ILE A 232 7.42 18.72 -7.00
N SER A 233 7.91 17.48 -6.90
CA SER A 233 9.18 17.06 -7.49
C SER A 233 9.17 17.21 -9.01
N LEU A 234 8.05 16.89 -9.67
CA LEU A 234 7.92 17.02 -11.13
C LEU A 234 8.01 18.49 -11.58
N ILE A 235 7.31 19.40 -10.89
CA ILE A 235 7.39 20.84 -11.18
C ILE A 235 8.82 21.36 -10.95
N LEU A 236 9.47 20.94 -9.86
CA LEU A 236 10.86 21.30 -9.56
C LEU A 236 11.81 20.82 -10.65
N PHE A 237 11.70 19.56 -11.07
CA PHE A 237 12.59 18.97 -12.09
C PHE A 237 12.35 19.55 -13.48
N ILE A 238 11.10 19.87 -13.85
CA ILE A 238 10.81 20.58 -15.10
C ILE A 238 11.46 21.97 -15.08
N SER A 239 11.34 22.69 -13.96
CA SER A 239 11.89 24.04 -13.83
C SER A 239 13.43 24.04 -13.90
N ILE A 240 14.07 23.11 -13.18
CA ILE A 240 15.53 22.94 -13.21
C ILE A 240 15.98 22.47 -14.60
N GLY A 241 15.29 21.48 -15.18
CA GLY A 241 15.59 20.96 -16.50
C GLY A 241 15.50 22.01 -17.60
N ALA A 242 14.48 22.88 -17.56
CA ALA A 242 14.34 24.00 -18.48
C ALA A 242 15.47 25.04 -18.32
N GLY A 243 15.87 25.33 -17.07
CA GLY A 243 16.99 26.23 -16.79
C GLY A 243 18.36 25.67 -17.19
N LEU A 244 18.56 24.36 -17.10
CA LEU A 244 19.78 23.70 -17.58
C LEU A 244 19.80 23.61 -19.11
N TYR A 245 18.64 23.36 -19.74
CA TYR A 245 18.49 23.34 -21.19
C TYR A 245 18.79 24.71 -21.82
N SER A 246 18.36 25.80 -21.19
CA SER A 246 18.68 27.16 -21.67
C SER A 246 20.17 27.54 -21.54
N GLN A 247 20.95 26.76 -20.80
CA GLN A 247 22.40 26.88 -20.65
C GLN A 247 23.18 25.85 -21.48
N ASP A 248 22.50 25.11 -22.37
CA ASP A 248 23.07 24.03 -23.18
C ASP A 248 23.75 22.91 -22.34
N ILE A 249 23.31 22.71 -21.09
CA ILE A 249 23.82 21.65 -20.23
C ILE A 249 23.08 20.34 -20.51
N VAL A 250 23.80 19.32 -20.97
CA VAL A 250 23.25 17.98 -21.23
C VAL A 250 22.86 17.29 -19.91
N LEU A 251 21.59 16.88 -19.82
CA LEU A 251 21.07 16.15 -18.66
C LEU A 251 21.62 14.73 -18.60
N SER A 252 22.34 14.42 -17.53
CA SER A 252 22.89 13.09 -17.29
C SER A 252 21.88 12.14 -16.64
N ARG A 253 22.18 10.84 -16.64
CA ARG A 253 21.35 9.82 -15.96
C ARG A 253 21.21 10.06 -14.46
N TYR A 254 22.21 10.69 -13.84
CA TYR A 254 22.16 11.08 -12.43
C TYR A 254 21.06 12.09 -12.15
N PHE A 255 20.79 13.01 -13.09
CA PHE A 255 19.67 13.93 -12.98
C PHE A 255 18.35 13.15 -12.91
N TYR A 256 18.07 12.28 -13.88
CA TYR A 256 16.84 11.48 -13.90
C TYR A 256 16.73 10.53 -12.70
N ALA A 257 17.82 9.92 -12.26
CA ALA A 257 17.84 9.09 -11.07
C ALA A 257 17.49 9.90 -9.80
N SER A 258 18.06 11.10 -9.66
CA SER A 258 17.83 11.98 -8.49
C SER A 258 16.36 12.39 -8.30
N PHE A 259 15.53 12.30 -9.34
CA PHE A 259 14.09 12.51 -9.24
C PHE A 259 13.45 11.59 -8.21
N ALA A 260 13.81 10.30 -8.19
CA ALA A 260 13.28 9.33 -7.23
C ALA A 260 13.61 9.74 -5.78
N PHE A 261 14.85 10.19 -5.53
CA PHE A 261 15.23 10.70 -4.21
C PHE A 261 14.52 12.00 -3.83
N CYS A 262 14.32 12.91 -4.79
CA CYS A 262 13.57 14.12 -4.54
C CYS A 262 12.14 13.79 -4.09
N VAL A 263 11.46 12.87 -4.78
CA VAL A 263 10.13 12.40 -4.39
C VAL A 263 10.13 11.83 -2.98
N PHE A 264 11.10 10.98 -2.65
CA PHE A 264 11.24 10.41 -1.31
C PHE A 264 11.44 11.48 -0.22
N LEU A 265 12.34 12.45 -0.44
CA LEU A 265 12.66 13.49 0.52
C LEU A 265 11.47 14.43 0.74
N VAL A 266 10.81 14.86 -0.33
CA VAL A 266 9.61 15.71 -0.25
C VAL A 266 8.48 14.95 0.44
N ALA A 267 8.23 13.70 0.07
CA ALA A 267 7.19 12.87 0.71
C ALA A 267 7.46 12.67 2.20
N SER A 268 8.71 12.36 2.57
CA SER A 268 9.12 12.17 3.96
C SER A 268 9.01 13.44 4.78
N SER A 269 9.40 14.58 4.21
CA SER A 269 9.25 15.88 4.86
C SER A 269 7.78 16.21 5.14
N LEU A 270 6.92 16.13 4.11
CA LEU A 270 5.48 16.39 4.25
C LEU A 270 4.82 15.44 5.25
N TYR A 271 5.17 14.15 5.18
CA TYR A 271 4.65 13.12 6.09
C TYR A 271 5.07 13.38 7.54
N LEU A 272 6.37 13.62 7.81
CA LEU A 272 6.88 13.86 9.16
C LEU A 272 6.30 15.14 9.76
N SER A 273 6.21 16.23 9.00
CA SER A 273 5.57 17.47 9.43
C SER A 273 4.10 17.24 9.79
N ASN A 274 3.36 16.47 8.98
CA ASN A 274 1.97 16.14 9.25
C ASN A 274 1.79 15.23 10.48
N LEU A 275 2.70 14.25 10.65
CA LEU A 275 2.71 13.34 11.79
C LEU A 275 2.95 14.10 13.09
N ILE A 276 3.96 14.99 13.13
CA ILE A 276 4.27 15.82 14.31
C ILE A 276 3.10 16.75 14.64
N TYR A 277 2.52 17.40 13.63
CA TYR A 277 1.37 18.29 13.82
C TYR A 277 0.17 17.54 14.43
N ASN A 278 -0.19 16.38 13.86
CA ASN A 278 -1.33 15.60 14.34
C ASN A 278 -1.06 14.92 15.68
N ALA A 279 0.19 14.51 15.96
CA ALA A 279 0.57 13.95 17.24
C ALA A 279 0.37 14.97 18.38
N ARG A 280 0.77 16.23 18.16
CA ARG A 280 0.50 17.33 19.10
C ARG A 280 -0.98 17.61 19.25
N LYS A 281 -1.72 17.72 18.14
CA LYS A 281 -3.15 18.06 18.14
C LYS A 281 -4.03 17.00 18.81
N ARG A 282 -3.68 15.72 18.67
CA ARG A 282 -4.52 14.58 19.11
C ARG A 282 -3.95 13.82 20.29
N HIS A 283 -2.85 14.30 20.89
CA HIS A 283 -2.12 13.64 22.00
C HIS A 283 -1.74 12.19 21.69
N ILE A 284 -1.21 11.95 20.49
CA ILE A 284 -0.83 10.62 20.01
C ILE A 284 0.69 10.45 20.20
N ARG A 285 1.11 9.32 20.80
CA ARG A 285 2.53 8.99 21.01
C ARG A 285 3.18 8.43 19.74
N ILE A 286 4.30 9.01 19.31
CA ILE A 286 5.07 8.51 18.16
C ILE A 286 6.16 7.54 18.63
N PHE A 287 6.22 6.36 18.03
CA PHE A 287 7.27 5.37 18.26
C PHE A 287 8.42 5.56 17.26
N TRP A 288 9.30 6.53 17.54
CA TRP A 288 10.37 6.94 16.62
C TRP A 288 11.29 5.81 16.12
N PRO A 289 11.79 4.88 16.97
CA PRO A 289 12.69 3.82 16.48
C PRO A 289 12.02 2.91 15.44
N HIS A 290 10.77 2.54 15.70
CA HIS A 290 9.99 1.71 14.79
C HIS A 290 9.72 2.45 13.49
N LEU A 291 9.32 3.73 13.60
CA LEU A 291 9.07 4.58 12.44
C LEU A 291 10.30 4.70 11.53
N MET A 292 11.50 4.82 12.11
CA MET A 292 12.74 4.89 11.35
C MET A 292 13.05 3.59 10.61
N ILE A 293 12.72 2.43 11.18
CA ILE A 293 12.87 1.14 10.48
C ILE A 293 11.96 1.08 9.25
N TYR A 294 10.68 1.47 9.39
CA TYR A 294 9.77 1.55 8.26
C TYR A 294 10.22 2.56 7.19
N LEU A 295 10.66 3.75 7.60
CA LEU A 295 11.21 4.75 6.67
C LEU A 295 12.49 4.25 6.01
N GLY A 296 13.31 3.47 6.70
CA GLY A 296 14.48 2.78 6.14
C GLY A 296 14.10 1.80 5.04
N PHE A 297 13.05 0.99 5.23
CA PHE A 297 12.52 0.13 4.17
C PHE A 297 12.03 0.93 2.97
N ILE A 298 11.27 2.00 3.18
CA ILE A 298 10.81 2.87 2.08
C ILE A 298 12.02 3.49 1.37
N PHE A 299 13.01 3.97 2.11
CA PHE A 299 14.25 4.51 1.55
C PHE A 299 14.97 3.49 0.67
N LEU A 300 15.06 2.22 1.09
CA LEU A 300 15.66 1.16 0.28
C LEU A 300 14.92 0.92 -1.04
N ILE A 301 13.59 1.06 -1.08
CA ILE A 301 12.82 0.99 -2.34
C ILE A 301 13.22 2.13 -3.28
N PHE A 302 13.31 3.36 -2.78
CA PHE A 302 13.72 4.51 -3.61
C PHE A 302 15.19 4.44 -4.02
N LEU A 303 16.05 3.92 -3.16
CA LEU A 303 17.45 3.64 -3.48
C LEU A 303 17.57 2.59 -4.59
N ASP A 304 16.76 1.53 -4.56
CA ASP A 304 16.73 0.53 -5.64
C ASP A 304 16.31 1.16 -6.98
N ILE A 305 15.25 1.98 -7.00
CA ILE A 305 14.85 2.73 -8.20
C ILE A 305 16.00 3.59 -8.72
N PHE A 306 16.65 4.36 -7.83
CA PHE A 306 17.77 5.23 -8.18
C PHE A 306 18.93 4.45 -8.79
N LEU A 307 19.35 3.35 -8.15
CA LEU A 307 20.47 2.54 -8.59
C LEU A 307 20.17 1.85 -9.92
N ASN A 308 18.95 1.37 -10.14
CA ASN A 308 18.58 0.74 -11.40
C ASN A 308 18.53 1.73 -12.57
N ILE A 309 18.16 3.01 -12.35
CA ILE A 309 18.25 4.04 -13.38
C ILE A 309 19.71 4.34 -13.73
N ILE A 310 20.60 4.40 -12.74
CA ILE A 310 22.04 4.67 -12.96
C ILE A 310 22.72 3.49 -13.66
N PHE A 311 22.44 2.27 -13.20
CA PHE A 311 23.02 1.05 -13.74
C PHE A 311 22.32 0.53 -14.98
N SER A 312 21.31 1.24 -15.51
CA SER A 312 20.71 0.89 -16.80
C SER A 312 21.82 0.89 -17.88
N PRO A 313 22.11 -0.24 -18.53
CA PRO A 313 23.05 -0.29 -19.64
C PRO A 313 22.70 0.72 -20.75
N ILE A 314 23.71 1.24 -21.45
CA ILE A 314 23.50 1.96 -22.71
C ILE A 314 23.34 0.91 -23.79
N LEU A 315 22.14 0.78 -24.34
CA LEU A 315 21.88 -0.23 -25.35
C LEU A 315 22.49 0.14 -26.68
N LYS A 316 23.04 -0.87 -27.36
CA LYS A 316 23.41 -0.78 -28.76
C LYS A 316 22.22 -1.28 -29.59
N SER A 317 21.86 -0.53 -30.62
CA SER A 317 20.92 -0.97 -31.64
C SER A 317 21.44 -2.26 -32.27
N SER A 318 20.60 -3.28 -32.35
CA SER A 318 20.89 -4.46 -33.14
C SER A 318 19.83 -4.67 -34.22
N THR A 319 20.16 -5.50 -35.19
CA THR A 319 19.28 -5.85 -36.31
C THR A 319 18.21 -6.87 -35.92
N GLU A 320 18.26 -7.44 -34.72
CA GLU A 320 17.32 -8.47 -34.28
C GLU A 320 16.06 -7.83 -33.66
N TRP A 321 14.87 -8.32 -34.05
CA TRP A 321 13.58 -7.73 -33.67
C TRP A 321 13.35 -7.62 -32.15
N TYR A 322 13.92 -8.56 -31.38
CA TYR A 322 13.80 -8.61 -29.92
C TYR A 322 14.77 -7.67 -29.19
N GLU A 323 15.73 -7.08 -29.91
CA GLU A 323 16.67 -6.07 -29.41
C GLU A 323 16.31 -4.65 -29.90
N SER A 324 15.10 -4.45 -30.45
CA SER A 324 14.61 -3.12 -30.79
C SER A 324 14.65 -2.19 -29.57
N ASP A 325 14.93 -0.90 -29.80
CA ASP A 325 15.08 0.11 -28.74
C ASP A 325 13.86 0.16 -27.81
N LEU A 326 12.65 0.00 -28.38
CA LEU A 326 11.40 0.01 -27.63
C LEU A 326 11.24 -1.21 -26.71
N ILE A 327 11.48 -2.43 -27.22
CA ILE A 327 11.36 -3.64 -26.40
C ILE A 327 12.38 -3.60 -25.28
N THR A 328 13.58 -3.16 -25.59
CA THR A 328 14.66 -3.17 -24.61
C THR A 328 14.49 -2.06 -23.56
N PHE A 329 13.95 -0.90 -23.94
CA PHE A 329 13.45 0.09 -22.98
C PHE A 329 12.35 -0.48 -22.08
N LEU A 330 11.39 -1.21 -22.64
CA LEU A 330 10.34 -1.89 -21.86
C LEU A 330 10.93 -2.93 -20.91
N CYS A 331 11.94 -3.70 -21.33
CA CYS A 331 12.65 -4.63 -20.44
C CYS A 331 13.21 -3.91 -19.21
N TYR A 332 13.82 -2.72 -19.37
CA TYR A 332 14.33 -1.93 -18.25
C TYR A 332 13.23 -1.46 -17.31
N LEU A 333 12.16 -0.93 -17.87
CA LEU A 333 11.03 -0.46 -17.08
C LEU A 333 10.43 -1.62 -16.27
N VAL A 334 10.17 -2.75 -16.95
CA VAL A 334 9.64 -3.96 -16.32
C VAL A 334 10.60 -4.46 -15.26
N TYR A 335 11.90 -4.53 -15.53
CA TYR A 335 12.91 -4.95 -14.57
C TYR A 335 12.91 -4.08 -13.30
N ILE A 336 12.87 -2.75 -13.43
CA ILE A 336 12.79 -1.82 -12.29
C ILE A 336 11.54 -2.12 -11.46
N VAL A 337 10.39 -2.30 -12.12
CA VAL A 337 9.13 -2.65 -11.43
C VAL A 337 9.24 -4.00 -10.73
N LEU A 338 9.77 -5.03 -11.39
CA LEU A 338 9.88 -6.38 -10.81
C LEU A 338 10.87 -6.42 -9.63
N SER A 339 12.00 -5.70 -9.73
CA SER A 339 12.99 -5.57 -8.65
C SER A 339 12.41 -4.84 -7.44
N THR A 340 11.76 -3.69 -7.66
CA THR A 340 11.15 -2.91 -6.58
C THR A 340 9.99 -3.64 -5.91
N MET A 341 9.19 -4.38 -6.67
CA MET A 341 8.13 -5.24 -6.14
C MET A 341 8.70 -6.41 -5.33
N LEU A 342 9.89 -6.93 -5.68
CA LEU A 342 10.54 -8.03 -4.96
C LEU A 342 10.95 -7.56 -3.57
N LEU A 343 11.59 -6.39 -3.51
CA LEU A 343 11.98 -5.75 -2.25
C LEU A 343 10.74 -5.40 -1.40
N SER A 344 9.67 -4.88 -2.03
CA SER A 344 8.39 -4.60 -1.38
C SER A 344 7.72 -5.87 -0.82
N PHE A 345 7.85 -7.01 -1.50
CA PHE A 345 7.34 -8.30 -1.07
C PHE A 345 8.08 -8.83 0.16
N VAL A 346 9.42 -8.72 0.17
CA VAL A 346 10.26 -9.05 1.33
C VAL A 346 9.86 -8.20 2.53
N PHE A 347 9.75 -6.88 2.35
CA PHE A 347 9.36 -5.99 3.44
C PHE A 347 7.95 -6.26 3.94
N SER A 348 6.97 -6.49 3.06
CA SER A 348 5.63 -6.91 3.49
C SER A 348 5.67 -8.17 4.35
N SER A 349 6.56 -9.12 4.04
CA SER A 349 6.70 -10.36 4.79
C SER A 349 7.40 -10.17 6.14
N ILE A 350 8.44 -9.34 6.19
CA ILE A 350 9.11 -8.95 7.44
C ILE A 350 8.15 -8.23 8.38
N LEU A 351 7.30 -7.34 7.83
CA LEU A 351 6.30 -6.61 8.61
C LEU A 351 5.22 -7.54 9.18
N GLU A 352 4.74 -8.49 8.38
CA GLU A 352 3.81 -9.52 8.87
C GLU A 352 4.42 -10.34 10.02
N LEU A 353 5.72 -10.64 9.99
CA LEU A 353 6.41 -11.30 11.10
C LEU A 353 6.44 -10.44 12.38
N PHE A 354 6.69 -9.14 12.25
CA PHE A 354 6.68 -8.23 13.41
C PHE A 354 5.27 -7.99 13.97
N GLU A 355 4.24 -7.97 13.13
CA GLU A 355 2.85 -7.71 13.53
C GLU A 355 2.14 -8.92 14.13
N TYR A 356 2.40 -10.14 13.64
CA TYR A 356 1.62 -11.33 14.02
C TYR A 356 2.45 -12.38 14.75
N ARG A 357 3.79 -12.25 14.80
CA ARG A 357 4.71 -13.16 15.49
C ARG A 357 4.53 -14.66 15.16
N THR A 358 3.89 -14.97 14.03
CA THR A 358 3.69 -16.35 13.56
C THR A 358 4.95 -16.83 12.86
N PHE A 359 5.81 -17.52 13.60
CA PHE A 359 7.05 -18.09 13.08
C PHE A 359 6.79 -19.45 12.44
N SER A 360 6.93 -19.54 11.12
CA SER A 360 7.22 -20.82 10.46
C SER A 360 8.50 -20.68 9.64
N VAL A 361 9.43 -21.62 9.83
CA VAL A 361 10.74 -21.61 9.16
C VAL A 361 10.57 -21.65 7.64
N LEU A 362 9.58 -22.40 7.15
CA LEU A 362 9.21 -22.46 5.74
C LEU A 362 8.75 -21.10 5.21
N ASN A 363 7.90 -20.37 5.94
CA ASN A 363 7.47 -19.03 5.49
C ASN A 363 8.63 -18.04 5.45
N LEU A 364 9.59 -18.15 6.37
CA LEU A 364 10.78 -17.30 6.38
C LEU A 364 11.67 -17.58 5.17
N ILE A 365 11.90 -18.86 4.84
CA ILE A 365 12.71 -19.23 3.68
C ILE A 365 12.06 -18.75 2.37
N PHE A 366 10.78 -19.08 2.16
CA PHE A 366 10.10 -18.79 0.90
C PHE A 366 9.77 -17.31 0.70
N ASN A 367 9.39 -16.60 1.76
CA ASN A 367 8.93 -15.22 1.62
C ASN A 367 10.01 -14.16 1.87
N ILE A 368 11.16 -14.53 2.46
CA ILE A 368 12.23 -13.59 2.83
C ILE A 368 13.57 -14.01 2.24
N ILE A 369 14.10 -15.18 2.63
CA ILE A 369 15.48 -15.56 2.26
C ILE A 369 15.65 -15.70 0.75
N ILE A 370 14.82 -16.51 0.09
CA ILE A 370 14.89 -16.74 -1.36
C ILE A 370 14.77 -15.41 -2.14
N PRO A 371 13.74 -14.57 -1.92
CA PRO A 371 13.64 -13.30 -2.62
C PRO A 371 14.80 -12.33 -2.34
N ILE A 372 15.37 -12.30 -1.12
CA ILE A 372 16.58 -11.49 -0.83
C ILE A 372 17.79 -12.01 -1.61
N CYS A 373 18.03 -13.33 -1.62
CA CYS A 373 19.14 -13.92 -2.38
C CYS A 373 19.00 -13.60 -3.88
N LEU A 374 17.80 -13.72 -4.43
CA LEU A 374 17.52 -13.36 -5.81
C LEU A 374 17.72 -11.87 -6.08
N PHE A 375 17.31 -11.00 -5.14
CA PHE A 375 17.56 -9.56 -5.24
C PHE A 375 19.06 -9.25 -5.30
N ILE A 376 19.88 -9.86 -4.42
CA ILE A 376 21.33 -9.65 -4.40
C ILE A 376 22.00 -10.16 -5.68
N ILE A 377 21.62 -11.35 -6.14
CA ILE A 377 22.13 -11.92 -7.41
C ILE A 377 21.76 -11.01 -8.57
N SER A 378 20.50 -10.56 -8.62
CA SER A 378 20.03 -9.66 -9.66
C SER A 378 20.77 -8.32 -9.66
N PHE A 379 20.93 -7.71 -8.49
CA PHE A 379 21.61 -6.44 -8.33
C PHE A 379 23.08 -6.52 -8.78
N THR A 380 23.78 -7.60 -8.41
CA THR A 380 25.16 -7.84 -8.84
C THR A 380 25.27 -8.06 -10.35
N LEU A 381 24.37 -8.84 -10.96
CA LEU A 381 24.31 -9.01 -12.41
C LEU A 381 24.03 -7.69 -13.14
N ASN A 382 23.14 -6.84 -12.60
CA ASN A 382 22.85 -5.53 -13.18
C ASN A 382 24.08 -4.61 -13.13
N TYR A 383 24.81 -4.61 -12.00
CA TYR A 383 26.06 -3.87 -11.86
C TYR A 383 27.13 -4.32 -12.86
N PHE A 384 27.33 -5.64 -13.03
CA PHE A 384 28.27 -6.16 -14.03
C PHE A 384 27.83 -5.85 -15.45
N SER A 385 26.53 -5.92 -15.74
CA SER A 385 26.00 -5.56 -17.05
C SER A 385 26.18 -4.08 -17.37
N ALA A 386 26.10 -3.19 -16.38
CA ALA A 386 26.35 -1.76 -16.58
C ALA A 386 27.81 -1.47 -16.95
N LYS A 387 28.76 -2.29 -16.46
CA LYS A 387 30.19 -2.16 -16.77
C LYS A 387 30.60 -2.83 -18.07
N ASN A 388 29.90 -3.89 -18.48
CA ASN A 388 30.21 -4.62 -19.69
C ASN A 388 29.52 -3.99 -20.91
N ILE A 389 30.17 -2.97 -21.50
CA ILE A 389 29.64 -2.17 -22.61
C ILE A 389 29.55 -2.99 -23.93
N GLU A 390 30.13 -4.18 -23.98
CA GLU A 390 30.25 -4.97 -25.20
C GLU A 390 29.05 -5.88 -25.48
N THR A 391 28.32 -6.34 -24.45
CA THR A 391 27.24 -7.34 -24.64
C THR A 391 26.03 -7.14 -23.73
N ASN A 392 24.81 -7.31 -24.28
CA ASN A 392 23.54 -7.25 -23.53
C ASN A 392 23.17 -8.57 -22.81
N LYS A 393 23.97 -9.63 -22.99
CA LYS A 393 23.65 -11.00 -22.55
C LYS A 393 23.42 -11.09 -21.03
N LEU A 394 24.27 -10.45 -20.23
CA LEU A 394 24.16 -10.47 -18.77
C LEU A 394 22.86 -9.83 -18.28
N TYR A 395 22.44 -8.74 -18.92
CA TYR A 395 21.18 -8.08 -18.60
C TYR A 395 19.97 -8.97 -18.93
N LEU A 396 19.96 -9.61 -20.11
CA LEU A 396 18.87 -10.51 -20.51
C LEU A 396 18.76 -11.73 -19.60
N ILE A 397 19.89 -12.29 -19.15
CA ILE A 397 19.92 -13.36 -18.14
C ILE A 397 19.29 -12.87 -16.84
N ASN A 398 19.69 -11.69 -16.36
CA ASN A 398 19.15 -11.12 -15.12
C ASN A 398 17.64 -10.89 -15.21
N PHE A 399 17.19 -10.26 -16.30
CA PHE A 399 15.78 -10.06 -16.58
C PHE A 399 15.00 -11.39 -16.56
N SER A 400 15.52 -12.41 -17.25
CA SER A 400 14.88 -13.73 -17.34
C SER A 400 14.76 -14.42 -15.98
N VAL A 401 15.78 -14.33 -15.13
CA VAL A 401 15.75 -14.93 -13.77
C VAL A 401 14.63 -14.32 -12.93
N ILE A 402 14.53 -12.99 -12.90
CA ILE A 402 13.48 -12.31 -12.12
C ILE A 402 12.10 -12.56 -12.72
N PHE A 403 11.98 -12.54 -14.04
CA PHE A 403 10.74 -12.78 -14.76
C PHE A 403 10.19 -14.18 -14.45
N VAL A 404 11.03 -15.22 -14.57
CA VAL A 404 10.67 -16.61 -14.27
C VAL A 404 10.33 -16.79 -12.80
N TYR A 405 11.09 -16.14 -11.89
CA TYR A 405 10.77 -16.17 -10.46
C TYR A 405 9.37 -15.65 -10.17
N TRP A 406 9.00 -14.50 -10.73
CA TRP A 406 7.67 -13.92 -10.53
C TRP A 406 6.56 -14.78 -11.12
N LEU A 407 6.75 -15.37 -12.30
CA LEU A 407 5.81 -16.33 -12.87
C LEU A 407 5.63 -17.55 -11.96
N PHE A 408 6.73 -18.13 -11.48
CA PHE A 408 6.67 -19.25 -10.55
C PHE A 408 5.90 -18.88 -9.28
N LEU A 409 6.20 -17.71 -8.70
CA LEU A 409 5.58 -17.25 -7.46
C LEU A 409 4.08 -16.96 -7.63
N MET A 410 3.66 -16.46 -8.80
CA MET A 410 2.23 -16.31 -9.11
C MET A 410 1.49 -17.64 -9.16
N VAL A 411 2.06 -18.64 -9.84
CA VAL A 411 1.46 -19.97 -9.95
C VAL A 411 1.44 -20.66 -8.58
N SER A 412 2.54 -20.57 -7.83
CA SER A 412 2.71 -21.23 -6.54
C SER A 412 2.00 -20.52 -5.38
N SER A 413 1.65 -19.24 -5.51
CA SER A 413 0.98 -18.46 -4.46
C SER A 413 -0.31 -19.12 -3.95
N ARG A 414 -1.04 -19.84 -4.80
CA ARG A 414 -2.26 -20.59 -4.41
C ARG A 414 -1.98 -21.81 -3.54
N PHE A 415 -0.75 -22.33 -3.59
CA PHE A 415 -0.31 -23.51 -2.86
C PHE A 415 0.52 -23.16 -1.61
N ILE A 416 1.17 -22.00 -1.59
CA ILE A 416 2.09 -21.58 -0.52
C ILE A 416 1.40 -20.71 0.55
N VAL A 417 0.32 -19.98 0.21
CA VAL A 417 -0.31 -18.98 1.12
C VAL A 417 -1.48 -19.57 1.94
N LYS A 418 -1.36 -20.82 2.42
CA LYS A 418 -2.30 -21.37 3.42
C LYS A 418 -1.70 -21.37 4.80
#